data_AF-A0A1G1XYQ6-F1
#
_entry.id   AF-A0A1G1XYQ6-F1
#
_cell.length_a   1.000
_cell.length_b   1.000
_cell.length_c   1.000
_cell.angle_alpha   90.00
_cell.angle_beta   90.00
_cell.angle_gamma   90.00
#
_symmetry.space_group_name_H-M   'P 1'
#
loop_
_entity.id
_entity.type
_entity.pdbx_description
1 polymer ?
#
loop_
_entity_poly.entity_id
_entity_poly.type
_entity_poly.pdbx_seq_one_letter_code
_entity_poly.pdbx_strand_id
1 'polypeptide(L)'
;MAKKVGEPKAELELATLAAGEEEETPESYKELVDKAHDWIKKNVPKVLFDKKLNTKEERKAALAQAKEEMATYLEEQGIGKERRKEALPLFDQFVEEEVSRAIIEEEKRVDGRKLTEVRPLDIKVGVLPRTHGSALFNRGATQILSIVTLGSPGDEQFLEGLEESGRKRFMHHYNFPPYSVGETGRIGGPGRRDIGHGALAEKAVRPLMPTKEEFPYTIRVVSEVLSSNGSSSMASACGTSLALMDAGVPIKKAVAGVAMGLASDEAKGIYKVLTDLQDLEDGPGGMDFKIAGTKDGITAIQLDTKTQGLPLAVVKKTLEQAQEARLEILKAMDKVITKPQAELSPYAPRIISFNINPERIREVIGPGGKVINEIIDKTGVQIDIEPDGLVMVTSVNEEGAKKAVEWIKGIVREVQVGEVFEGKVIKILDFGAIVQILPNQDGMIHISELAHHRVNSVSDVVKVGDVVKVKVINAENGRIGLSLKAMMPNDNPDFDRGDRDHKQNHRDQGRGFFNKRKRY
;
A
#
# COMPACT_ATOMS: atom_id res chain seq x y z
N MET A 1 22.27 -20.07 -30.02
CA MET A 1 21.15 -20.60 -30.84
C MET A 1 20.89 -19.75 -32.08
N ALA A 2 20.85 -18.41 -31.98
CA ALA A 2 20.63 -17.53 -33.15
C ALA A 2 21.56 -17.78 -34.34
N LYS A 3 22.87 -18.05 -34.14
CA LYS A 3 23.80 -18.39 -35.23
C LYS A 3 23.51 -19.73 -35.96
N LYS A 4 22.72 -20.63 -35.37
CA LYS A 4 22.45 -21.97 -35.94
C LYS A 4 21.12 -22.06 -36.69
N VAL A 5 20.20 -21.12 -36.46
CA VAL A 5 18.82 -21.16 -36.99
C VAL A 5 18.33 -19.78 -37.45
N GLY A 6 19.15 -18.73 -37.27
CA GLY A 6 18.79 -17.37 -37.64
C GLY A 6 19.00 -17.17 -39.14
N GLU A 7 17.98 -16.58 -39.76
CA GLU A 7 18.06 -16.07 -41.13
C GLU A 7 19.18 -15.02 -41.26
N PRO A 8 19.72 -14.81 -42.48
CA PRO A 8 20.64 -13.70 -42.74
C PRO A 8 20.02 -12.39 -42.23
N LYS A 9 20.84 -11.56 -41.57
CA LYS A 9 20.40 -10.26 -41.09
C LYS A 9 19.88 -9.46 -42.28
N ALA A 10 18.70 -8.86 -42.14
CA ALA A 10 18.24 -7.89 -43.12
C ALA A 10 19.27 -6.78 -43.26
N GLU A 11 19.70 -6.49 -44.49
CA GLU A 11 20.40 -5.26 -44.80
C GLU A 11 19.39 -4.13 -44.71
N LEU A 12 19.25 -3.60 -43.50
CA LEU A 12 18.51 -2.39 -43.22
C LEU A 12 19.49 -1.24 -43.34
N GLU A 13 19.46 -0.55 -44.48
CA GLU A 13 19.81 0.86 -44.46
C GLU A 13 18.74 1.57 -43.62
N LEU A 14 19.17 2.30 -42.60
CA LEU A 14 18.27 3.14 -41.81
C LEU A 14 17.60 4.12 -42.77
N ALA A 15 16.31 3.89 -43.05
CA ALA A 15 15.54 4.73 -43.94
C ALA A 15 15.63 6.18 -43.44
N THR A 16 16.13 7.07 -44.30
CA THR A 16 15.69 8.47 -44.29
C THR A 16 14.16 8.43 -44.41
N LEU A 17 13.47 9.00 -43.43
CA LEU A 17 12.02 8.88 -43.28
C LEU A 17 11.30 9.50 -44.49
N ALA A 18 10.87 8.62 -45.41
CA ALA A 18 9.83 8.80 -46.42
C ALA A 18 9.84 10.11 -47.23
N ALA A 19 10.40 10.00 -48.43
CA ALA A 19 10.27 10.93 -49.54
C ALA A 19 8.83 11.42 -49.76
N GLY A 20 8.63 12.72 -49.57
CA GLY A 20 7.61 13.49 -50.28
C GLY A 20 8.23 14.11 -51.53
N GLU A 21 7.77 13.67 -52.71
CA GLU A 21 7.92 14.23 -54.08
C GLU A 21 9.25 14.77 -54.62
N GLU A 22 10.36 14.80 -53.87
CA GLU A 22 11.70 15.00 -54.41
C GLU A 22 12.63 13.89 -53.90
N GLU A 23 13.33 13.20 -54.82
CA GLU A 23 14.35 12.20 -54.48
C GLU A 23 15.45 12.86 -53.62
N GLU A 24 15.39 12.66 -52.30
CA GLU A 24 16.42 13.14 -51.40
C GLU A 24 17.71 12.33 -51.55
N THR A 25 18.81 13.02 -51.86
CA THR A 25 20.14 12.44 -51.68
C THR A 25 20.54 12.48 -50.20
N PRO A 26 21.14 11.40 -49.64
CA PRO A 26 21.65 11.37 -48.26
C PRO A 26 22.56 12.56 -47.90
N GLU A 27 23.27 13.10 -48.89
CA GLU A 27 24.14 14.26 -48.76
C GLU A 27 23.38 15.55 -48.45
N SER A 28 22.20 15.75 -49.04
CA SER A 28 21.41 16.98 -48.82
C SER A 28 20.74 17.01 -47.44
N TYR A 29 20.31 15.84 -46.94
CA TYR A 29 19.77 15.68 -45.60
C TYR A 29 20.85 15.92 -44.54
N LYS A 30 22.05 15.35 -44.76
CA LYS A 30 23.21 15.59 -43.91
C LYS A 30 23.57 17.08 -43.83
N GLU A 31 23.55 17.80 -44.95
CA GLU A 31 23.82 19.24 -44.97
C GLU A 31 22.79 20.06 -44.14
N LEU A 32 21.49 19.69 -44.22
CA LEU A 32 20.44 20.31 -43.41
C LEU A 32 20.71 20.10 -41.91
N VAL A 33 21.01 18.87 -41.53
CA VAL A 33 21.29 18.47 -40.14
C VAL A 33 22.52 19.20 -39.60
N ASP A 34 23.61 19.22 -40.37
CA ASP A 34 24.86 19.89 -40.00
C ASP A 34 24.64 21.40 -39.80
N LYS A 35 23.90 22.06 -40.70
CA LYS A 35 23.57 23.50 -40.56
C LYS A 35 22.73 23.79 -39.32
N ALA A 36 21.73 22.96 -39.02
CA ALA A 36 20.88 23.12 -37.84
C ALA A 36 21.70 22.93 -36.55
N HIS A 37 22.53 21.88 -36.51
CA HIS A 37 23.38 21.56 -35.39
C HIS A 37 24.45 22.62 -35.12
N ASP A 38 25.10 23.16 -36.15
CA ASP A 38 26.07 24.26 -36.03
C ASP A 38 25.44 25.54 -35.49
N TRP A 39 24.21 25.85 -35.93
CA TRP A 39 23.46 26.98 -35.38
C TRP A 39 23.13 26.78 -33.90
N ILE A 40 22.69 25.58 -33.52
CA ILE A 40 22.36 25.23 -32.13
C ILE A 40 23.57 25.37 -31.23
N LYS A 41 24.71 24.78 -31.60
CA LYS A 41 25.98 24.89 -30.86
C LYS A 41 26.39 26.34 -30.58
N LYS A 42 26.11 27.25 -31.51
CA LYS A 42 26.49 28.67 -31.37
C LYS A 42 25.51 29.47 -30.52
N ASN A 43 24.22 29.12 -30.54
CA ASN A 43 23.15 29.97 -30.00
C ASN A 43 22.53 29.41 -28.71
N VAL A 44 22.26 28.10 -28.64
CA VAL A 44 21.63 27.47 -27.47
C VAL A 44 22.41 27.69 -26.17
N PRO A 45 23.76 27.65 -26.14
CA PRO A 45 24.50 27.95 -24.92
C PRO A 45 24.24 29.36 -24.40
N LYS A 46 24.09 30.33 -25.29
CA LYS A 46 23.79 31.72 -24.93
C LYS A 46 22.37 31.88 -24.39
N VAL A 47 21.44 31.08 -24.91
CA VAL A 47 20.05 31.07 -24.45
C VAL A 47 19.94 30.43 -23.06
N LEU A 48 20.59 29.29 -22.84
CA LEU A 48 20.43 28.49 -21.62
C LEU A 48 21.40 28.82 -20.49
N PHE A 49 22.63 29.27 -20.78
CA PHE A 49 23.69 29.42 -19.78
C PHE A 49 24.18 30.86 -19.56
N ASP A 50 24.10 31.77 -20.56
CA ASP A 50 24.54 33.16 -20.38
C ASP A 50 23.58 33.98 -19.50
N LYS A 51 22.30 33.59 -19.47
CA LYS A 51 21.27 34.18 -18.61
C LYS A 51 20.77 33.14 -17.61
N LYS A 52 20.59 33.56 -16.36
CA LYS A 52 20.04 32.68 -15.32
C LYS A 52 18.52 32.56 -15.50
N LEU A 53 18.09 31.49 -16.16
CA LEU A 53 16.68 31.11 -16.28
C LEU A 53 16.33 30.21 -15.08
N ASN A 54 15.58 30.75 -14.13
CA ASN A 54 15.33 30.07 -12.85
C ASN A 54 14.18 29.06 -12.95
N THR A 55 13.20 29.30 -13.82
CA THR A 55 11.99 28.47 -13.92
C THR A 55 12.00 27.56 -15.16
N LYS A 56 11.23 26.46 -15.11
CA LYS A 56 11.02 25.58 -16.27
C LYS A 56 10.33 26.34 -17.41
N GLU A 57 9.38 27.20 -17.08
CA GLU A 57 8.60 27.98 -18.05
C GLU A 57 9.47 28.98 -18.80
N GLU A 58 10.36 29.70 -18.10
CA GLU A 58 11.35 30.57 -18.71
C GLU A 58 12.24 29.83 -19.71
N ARG A 59 12.74 28.64 -19.32
CA ARG A 59 13.54 27.79 -20.22
C ARG A 59 12.75 27.29 -21.41
N LYS A 60 11.50 26.85 -21.22
CA LYS A 60 10.62 26.39 -22.31
C LYS A 60 10.33 27.52 -23.30
N ALA A 61 10.02 28.72 -22.82
CA ALA A 61 9.80 29.89 -23.65
C ALA A 61 11.06 30.30 -24.42
N ALA A 62 12.22 30.31 -23.76
CA ALA A 62 13.49 30.64 -24.39
C ALA A 62 13.88 29.63 -25.48
N LEU A 63 13.63 28.33 -25.25
CA LEU A 63 13.85 27.28 -26.24
C LEU A 63 12.85 27.34 -27.39
N ALA A 64 11.58 27.68 -27.14
CA ALA A 64 10.60 27.89 -28.19
C ALA A 64 11.00 29.05 -29.12
N GLN A 65 11.45 30.17 -28.54
CA GLN A 65 11.98 31.29 -29.31
C GLN A 65 13.23 30.88 -30.12
N ALA A 66 14.18 30.17 -29.50
CA ALA A 66 15.36 29.68 -30.21
C ALA A 66 15.01 28.71 -31.36
N LYS A 67 13.94 27.93 -31.20
CA LYS A 67 13.44 27.03 -32.25
C LYS A 67 12.85 27.81 -33.44
N GLU A 68 12.16 28.92 -33.18
CA GLU A 68 11.70 29.84 -34.22
C GLU A 68 12.87 30.55 -34.92
N GLU A 69 13.84 31.04 -34.17
CA GLU A 69 15.05 31.68 -34.71
C GLU A 69 15.86 30.73 -35.60
N MET A 70 15.96 29.45 -35.22
CA MET A 70 16.57 28.42 -36.06
C MET A 70 15.78 28.24 -37.36
N ALA A 71 14.45 28.21 -37.29
CA ALA A 71 13.61 28.05 -38.48
C ALA A 71 13.75 29.23 -39.46
N THR A 72 13.94 30.45 -38.94
CA THR A 72 14.27 31.64 -39.74
C THR A 72 15.67 31.55 -40.33
N TYR A 73 16.68 31.15 -39.55
CA TYR A 73 18.04 30.94 -40.06
C TYR A 73 18.09 29.93 -41.21
N LEU A 74 17.41 28.79 -41.07
CA LEU A 74 17.35 27.78 -42.14
C LEU A 74 16.65 28.33 -43.40
N GLU A 75 15.66 29.20 -43.25
CA GLU A 75 15.04 29.90 -44.39
C GLU A 75 16.02 30.80 -45.14
N GLU A 76 16.80 31.58 -44.41
CA GLU A 76 17.84 32.46 -44.97
C GLU A 76 18.95 31.65 -45.65
N GLN A 77 19.21 30.42 -45.19
CA GLN A 77 20.12 29.47 -45.84
C GLN A 77 19.51 28.79 -47.08
N GLY A 78 18.32 29.20 -47.51
CA GLY A 78 17.65 28.70 -48.73
C GLY A 78 16.91 27.37 -48.53
N ILE A 79 16.62 26.96 -47.29
CA ILE A 79 15.95 25.69 -46.99
C ILE A 79 14.43 25.87 -47.05
N GLY A 80 13.80 25.12 -47.95
CA GLY A 80 12.36 25.12 -48.15
C GLY A 80 11.53 24.74 -46.91
N LYS A 81 10.25 25.07 -46.92
CA LYS A 81 9.33 24.89 -45.78
C LYS A 81 9.16 23.43 -45.34
N GLU A 82 9.09 22.48 -46.27
CA GLU A 82 8.92 21.06 -45.94
C GLU A 82 10.19 20.50 -45.28
N ARG A 83 11.37 20.76 -45.84
CA ARG A 83 12.67 20.38 -45.26
C ARG A 83 12.90 20.97 -43.85
N ARG A 84 12.40 22.18 -43.60
CA ARG A 84 12.44 22.77 -42.25
C ARG A 84 11.60 21.98 -41.23
N LYS A 85 10.46 21.40 -41.64
CA LYS A 85 9.64 20.57 -40.75
C LYS A 85 10.35 19.30 -40.30
N GLU A 86 11.29 18.80 -41.08
CA GLU A 86 12.11 17.62 -40.74
C GLU A 86 13.24 17.95 -39.76
N ALA A 87 13.80 19.16 -39.83
CA ALA A 87 14.84 19.61 -38.89
C ALA A 87 14.29 20.00 -37.51
N LEU A 88 13.03 20.46 -37.43
CA LEU A 88 12.42 20.93 -36.17
C LEU A 88 12.31 19.86 -35.07
N PRO A 89 12.00 18.59 -35.35
CA PRO A 89 12.07 17.51 -34.36
C PRO A 89 13.48 17.25 -33.81
N LEU A 90 14.53 17.48 -34.61
CA LEU A 90 15.91 17.27 -34.19
C LEU A 90 16.40 18.34 -33.22
N PHE A 91 15.74 19.50 -33.17
CA PHE A 91 16.09 20.60 -32.26
C PHE A 91 16.19 20.15 -30.81
N ASP A 92 15.20 19.38 -30.34
CA ASP A 92 15.13 18.97 -28.94
C ASP A 92 16.27 17.99 -28.59
N GLN A 93 16.61 17.08 -29.52
CA GLN A 93 17.77 16.19 -29.38
C GLN A 93 19.09 16.96 -29.32
N PHE A 94 19.29 17.95 -30.19
CA PHE A 94 20.52 18.75 -30.20
C PHE A 94 20.64 19.66 -28.98
N VAL A 95 19.53 20.13 -28.42
CA VAL A 95 19.52 20.84 -27.13
C VAL A 95 20.00 19.92 -26.02
N GLU A 96 19.51 18.68 -25.95
CA GLU A 96 19.97 17.69 -24.97
C GLU A 96 21.46 17.37 -25.12
N GLU A 97 21.96 17.23 -26.36
CA GLU A 97 23.38 17.04 -26.65
C GLU A 97 24.23 18.21 -26.13
N GLU A 98 23.78 19.44 -26.37
CA GLU A 98 24.47 20.65 -25.94
C GLU A 98 24.47 20.82 -24.42
N VAL A 99 23.36 20.46 -23.76
CA VAL A 99 23.28 20.41 -22.29
C VAL A 99 24.25 19.37 -21.73
N SER A 100 24.30 18.16 -22.32
CA SER A 100 25.26 17.13 -21.94
C SER A 100 26.71 17.61 -22.12
N ARG A 101 27.03 18.29 -23.22
CA ARG A 101 28.36 18.90 -23.44
C ARG A 101 28.71 19.88 -22.33
N ALA A 102 27.83 20.83 -22.03
CA ALA A 102 28.05 21.84 -20.99
C ALA A 102 28.27 21.22 -19.60
N ILE A 103 27.59 20.12 -19.28
CA ILE A 103 27.79 19.37 -18.03
C ILE A 103 29.17 18.67 -18.02
N ILE A 104 29.56 18.06 -19.14
CA ILE A 104 30.81 17.29 -19.24
C ILE A 104 32.03 18.22 -19.20
N GLU A 105 31.99 19.31 -19.98
CA GLU A 105 33.13 20.21 -20.22
C GLU A 105 33.22 21.33 -19.19
N GLU A 106 32.07 21.90 -18.78
CA GLU A 106 32.02 23.10 -17.94
C GLU A 106 31.43 22.84 -16.55
N GLU A 107 30.93 21.63 -16.28
CA GLU A 107 30.18 21.26 -15.05
C GLU A 107 28.98 22.18 -14.78
N LYS A 108 28.41 22.78 -15.82
CA LYS A 108 27.27 23.69 -15.73
C LYS A 108 25.95 22.97 -15.99
N ARG A 109 25.01 23.10 -15.05
CA ARG A 109 23.62 22.67 -15.21
C ARG A 109 22.74 23.82 -15.67
N VAL A 110 21.62 23.51 -16.32
CA VAL A 110 20.67 24.48 -16.89
C VAL A 110 19.99 25.40 -15.87
N ASP A 111 20.04 25.05 -14.58
CA ASP A 111 19.51 25.86 -13.48
C ASP A 111 20.62 26.42 -12.55
N GLY A 112 21.89 26.21 -12.91
CA GLY A 112 23.05 26.70 -12.17
C GLY A 112 23.38 25.92 -10.89
N ARG A 113 22.72 24.80 -10.61
CA ARG A 113 23.06 23.93 -9.47
C ARG A 113 24.41 23.24 -9.66
N LYS A 114 25.00 22.83 -8.54
CA LYS A 114 26.12 21.87 -8.56
C LYS A 114 25.64 20.49 -9.01
N LEU A 115 26.58 19.66 -9.46
CA LEU A 115 26.28 18.27 -9.85
C LEU A 115 25.71 17.43 -8.70
N THR A 116 26.02 17.77 -7.45
CA THR A 116 25.61 17.02 -6.26
C THR A 116 24.35 17.57 -5.56
N GLU A 117 23.82 18.71 -6.03
CA GLU A 117 22.80 19.49 -5.31
C GLU A 117 21.37 19.06 -5.66
N VAL A 118 20.53 18.88 -4.63
CA VAL A 118 19.09 18.61 -4.74
C VAL A 118 18.35 19.93 -4.98
N ARG A 119 17.26 19.91 -5.78
CA ARG A 119 16.41 21.11 -5.96
C ARG A 119 15.73 21.53 -4.65
N PRO A 120 15.29 22.79 -4.53
CA PRO A 120 14.54 23.26 -3.37
C PRO A 120 13.35 22.35 -3.03
N LEU A 121 13.19 22.05 -1.75
CA LEU A 121 12.13 21.19 -1.22
C LEU A 121 11.08 22.04 -0.49
N ASP A 122 9.80 21.84 -0.82
CA ASP A 122 8.66 22.37 -0.07
C ASP A 122 7.68 21.24 0.19
N ILE A 123 7.35 21.01 1.45
CA ILE A 123 6.67 19.80 1.90
C ILE A 123 5.53 20.19 2.84
N LYS A 124 4.34 19.66 2.57
CA LYS A 124 3.14 19.86 3.40
C LYS A 124 2.42 18.53 3.59
N VAL A 125 1.79 18.34 4.74
CA VAL A 125 0.91 17.21 5.07
C VAL A 125 -0.48 17.73 5.48
N GLY A 126 -1.51 16.89 5.48
CA GLY A 126 -2.86 17.28 5.85
C GLY A 126 -3.47 18.37 4.95
N VAL A 127 -3.11 18.35 3.66
CA VAL A 127 -3.47 19.40 2.69
C VAL A 127 -4.95 19.37 2.33
N LEU A 128 -5.55 18.17 2.29
CA LEU A 128 -6.95 17.98 1.92
C LEU A 128 -7.82 17.76 3.17
N PRO A 129 -8.96 18.48 3.34
CA PRO A 129 -9.70 18.48 4.61
C PRO A 129 -10.36 17.15 5.01
N ARG A 130 -10.71 16.29 4.04
CA ARG A 130 -11.54 15.09 4.28
C ARG A 130 -10.82 13.77 4.05
N THR A 131 -9.65 13.79 3.43
CA THR A 131 -8.89 12.56 3.14
C THR A 131 -8.37 11.94 4.43
N HIS A 132 -8.10 10.64 4.42
CA HIS A 132 -7.58 9.99 5.64
C HIS A 132 -6.15 10.43 5.94
N GLY A 133 -5.35 10.65 4.89
CA GLY A 133 -4.13 11.45 4.96
C GLY A 133 -3.76 12.00 3.59
N SER A 134 -2.96 13.05 3.57
CA SER A 134 -2.51 13.68 2.33
C SER A 134 -1.15 14.35 2.51
N ALA A 135 -0.39 14.44 1.42
CA ALA A 135 0.86 15.18 1.39
C ALA A 135 1.08 15.85 0.04
N LEU A 136 1.55 17.08 0.06
CA LEU A 136 2.05 17.81 -1.11
C LEU A 136 3.57 17.87 -1.01
N PHE A 137 4.26 17.15 -1.89
CA PHE A 137 5.71 17.10 -1.95
C PHE A 137 6.20 17.83 -3.20
N ASN A 138 6.97 18.89 -2.99
CA ASN A 138 7.56 19.71 -4.05
C ASN A 138 9.07 19.54 -4.02
N ARG A 139 9.66 19.25 -5.18
CA ARG A 139 11.10 19.27 -5.42
C ARG A 139 11.39 20.04 -6.71
N GLY A 140 11.80 21.29 -6.58
CA GLY A 140 11.85 22.24 -7.68
C GLY A 140 10.47 22.36 -8.36
N ALA A 141 10.44 22.12 -9.67
CA ALA A 141 9.21 22.14 -10.47
C ALA A 141 8.50 20.76 -10.57
N THR A 142 8.92 19.76 -9.80
CA THR A 142 8.19 18.49 -9.68
C THR A 142 7.34 18.53 -8.41
N GLN A 143 6.02 18.43 -8.56
CA GLN A 143 5.05 18.52 -7.48
C GLN A 143 4.08 17.33 -7.55
N ILE A 144 3.99 16.61 -6.43
CA ILE A 144 3.09 15.46 -6.28
C ILE A 144 2.15 15.69 -5.11
N LEU A 145 0.86 15.48 -5.34
CA LEU A 145 -0.15 15.36 -4.30
C LEU A 145 -0.46 13.88 -4.07
N SER A 146 0.00 13.33 -2.95
CA SER A 146 -0.29 11.95 -2.54
C SER A 146 -1.43 11.92 -1.55
N ILE A 147 -2.39 11.02 -1.77
CA ILE A 147 -3.63 10.92 -1.00
C ILE A 147 -3.78 9.49 -0.52
N VAL A 148 -4.02 9.31 0.78
CA VAL A 148 -4.27 8.01 1.40
C VAL A 148 -5.75 7.84 1.71
N THR A 149 -6.27 6.68 1.33
CA THR A 149 -7.57 6.17 1.71
C THR A 149 -7.40 4.82 2.40
N LEU A 150 -8.06 4.68 3.55
CA LEU A 150 -8.10 3.46 4.36
C LEU A 150 -9.47 2.82 4.14
N GLY A 151 -9.46 1.56 3.71
CA GLY A 151 -10.65 0.74 3.52
C GLY A 151 -10.70 -0.42 4.52
N SER A 152 -11.80 -1.16 4.50
CA SER A 152 -11.94 -2.38 5.29
C SER A 152 -10.99 -3.48 4.79
N PRO A 153 -10.75 -4.54 5.58
CA PRO A 153 -10.00 -5.71 5.11
C PRO A 153 -10.58 -6.35 3.84
N GLY A 154 -11.88 -6.21 3.57
CA GLY A 154 -12.52 -6.71 2.37
C GLY A 154 -12.25 -5.91 1.09
N ASP A 155 -11.80 -4.66 1.20
CA ASP A 155 -11.54 -3.76 0.04
C ASP A 155 -10.26 -4.09 -0.74
N GLU A 156 -9.57 -5.20 -0.42
CA GLU A 156 -8.36 -5.64 -1.08
C GLU A 156 -8.59 -5.91 -2.58
N GLN A 157 -7.61 -5.55 -3.41
CA GLN A 157 -7.69 -5.82 -4.84
C GLN A 157 -7.37 -7.28 -5.12
N PHE A 158 -8.27 -7.99 -5.78
CA PHE A 158 -8.00 -9.32 -6.32
C PHE A 158 -7.12 -9.21 -7.57
N LEU A 159 -6.08 -10.04 -7.62
CA LEU A 159 -5.19 -10.18 -8.76
C LEU A 159 -5.29 -11.60 -9.30
N GLU A 160 -5.60 -11.72 -10.59
CA GLU A 160 -5.65 -12.98 -11.33
C GLU A 160 -4.67 -12.92 -12.51
N GLY A 161 -3.41 -13.24 -12.22
CA GLY A 161 -2.35 -13.35 -13.21
C GLY A 161 -1.94 -14.80 -13.46
N LEU A 162 -1.06 -15.00 -14.45
CA LEU A 162 -0.46 -16.32 -14.72
C LEU A 162 0.55 -16.73 -13.65
N GLU A 163 1.33 -15.77 -13.13
CA GLU A 163 2.41 -16.01 -12.16
C GLU A 163 1.96 -15.76 -10.72
N GLU A 164 1.08 -14.79 -10.51
CA GLU A 164 0.59 -14.39 -9.20
C GLU A 164 -0.94 -14.34 -9.20
N SER A 165 -1.54 -15.11 -8.29
CA SER A 165 -2.97 -15.02 -7.95
C SER A 165 -3.07 -14.76 -6.45
N GLY A 166 -3.85 -13.76 -6.05
CA GLY A 166 -3.97 -13.40 -4.65
C GLY A 166 -4.69 -12.07 -4.42
N ARG A 167 -4.52 -11.53 -3.20
CA ARG A 167 -5.09 -10.25 -2.79
C ARG A 167 -4.00 -9.23 -2.52
N LYS A 168 -4.25 -7.99 -2.93
CA LYS A 168 -3.34 -6.87 -2.78
C LYS A 168 -3.94 -5.86 -1.80
N ARG A 169 -3.37 -5.85 -0.60
CA ARG A 169 -3.77 -4.97 0.51
C ARG A 169 -3.26 -3.54 0.38
N PHE A 170 -2.06 -3.36 -0.14
CA PHE A 170 -1.47 -2.05 -0.37
C PHE A 170 -1.47 -1.75 -1.86
N MET A 171 -2.24 -0.75 -2.27
CA MET A 171 -2.38 -0.31 -3.65
C MET A 171 -1.78 1.08 -3.81
N HIS A 172 -0.87 1.27 -4.76
CA HIS A 172 -0.41 2.60 -5.13
C HIS A 172 -0.75 2.89 -6.60
N HIS A 173 -1.62 3.87 -6.81
CA HIS A 173 -1.96 4.40 -8.12
C HIS A 173 -1.22 5.70 -8.35
N TYR A 174 -0.76 5.89 -9.58
CA TYR A 174 0.00 7.05 -10.00
C TYR A 174 -0.67 7.60 -11.26
N ASN A 175 -0.90 8.90 -11.30
CA ASN A 175 -1.58 9.58 -12.39
C ASN A 175 -0.71 10.74 -12.90
N PHE A 176 -0.49 10.79 -14.21
CA PHE A 176 0.28 11.83 -14.88
C PHE A 176 -0.59 12.59 -15.88
N PRO A 177 -1.37 13.59 -15.41
CA PRO A 177 -2.24 14.33 -16.29
C PRO A 177 -1.43 15.24 -17.24
N PRO A 178 -1.92 15.52 -18.47
CA PRO A 178 -1.19 16.33 -19.46
C PRO A 178 -0.81 17.73 -18.98
N TYR A 179 -1.65 18.35 -18.14
CA TYR A 179 -1.37 19.68 -17.60
C TYR A 179 -0.09 19.71 -16.73
N SER A 180 0.37 18.57 -16.21
CA SER A 180 1.58 18.49 -15.38
C SER A 180 2.87 18.87 -16.11
N VAL A 181 2.86 18.85 -17.45
CA VAL A 181 3.95 19.32 -18.31
C VAL A 181 3.55 20.56 -19.13
N GLY A 182 2.37 21.13 -18.85
CA GLY A 182 1.81 22.26 -19.58
C GLY A 182 1.35 21.90 -20.98
N GLU A 183 0.81 20.69 -21.17
CA GLU A 183 0.30 20.21 -22.45
C GLU A 183 -1.19 19.85 -22.37
N THR A 184 -1.86 19.81 -23.52
CA THR A 184 -3.21 19.27 -23.65
C THR A 184 -3.13 17.82 -24.10
N GLY A 185 -3.99 16.95 -23.57
CA GLY A 185 -4.00 15.55 -23.98
C GLY A 185 -5.26 14.82 -23.51
N ARG A 186 -5.37 13.55 -23.91
CA ARG A 186 -6.50 12.71 -23.53
C ARG A 186 -6.44 12.37 -22.05
N ILE A 187 -7.53 12.59 -21.33
CA ILE A 187 -7.71 12.13 -19.95
C ILE A 187 -8.52 10.83 -20.00
N GLY A 188 -7.98 9.77 -19.40
CA GLY A 188 -8.56 8.43 -19.44
C GLY A 188 -7.87 7.48 -18.46
N GLY A 189 -7.90 6.18 -18.75
CA GLY A 189 -7.17 5.19 -17.95
C GLY A 189 -5.65 5.39 -17.99
N PRO A 190 -4.91 4.86 -17.00
CA PRO A 190 -3.47 5.07 -16.87
C PRO A 190 -2.69 4.42 -18.02
N GLY A 191 -1.64 5.09 -18.49
CA GLY A 191 -0.71 4.55 -19.47
C GLY A 191 0.25 3.52 -18.86
N ARG A 192 1.06 2.85 -19.71
CA ARG A 192 2.10 1.92 -19.24
C ARG A 192 3.11 2.59 -18.30
N ARG A 193 3.50 3.84 -18.61
CA ARG A 193 4.44 4.61 -17.79
C ARG A 193 3.85 4.94 -16.42
N ASP A 194 2.57 5.26 -16.36
CA ASP A 194 1.87 5.55 -15.11
C ASP A 194 1.82 4.33 -14.20
N ILE A 195 1.48 3.17 -14.77
CA ILE A 195 1.50 1.89 -14.06
C ILE A 195 2.92 1.56 -13.58
N GLY A 196 3.93 1.73 -14.44
CA GLY A 196 5.33 1.46 -14.09
C GLY A 196 5.87 2.36 -12.98
N HIS A 197 5.58 3.66 -13.04
CA HIS A 197 5.95 4.62 -11.99
C HIS A 197 5.20 4.35 -10.68
N GLY A 198 3.91 4.02 -10.77
CA GLY A 198 3.10 3.61 -9.62
C GLY A 198 3.67 2.37 -8.93
N ALA A 199 4.00 1.34 -9.70
CA ALA A 199 4.61 0.12 -9.19
C ALA A 199 6.00 0.35 -8.57
N LEU A 200 6.80 1.27 -9.13
CA LEU A 200 8.11 1.62 -8.56
C LEU A 200 7.98 2.31 -7.20
N ALA A 201 7.07 3.29 -7.08
CA ALA A 201 6.79 3.96 -5.81
C ALA A 201 6.20 2.97 -4.79
N GLU A 202 5.32 2.08 -5.22
CA GLU A 202 4.79 1.00 -4.38
C GLU A 202 5.91 0.09 -3.86
N LYS A 203 6.80 -0.37 -4.76
CA LYS A 203 7.94 -1.21 -4.43
C LYS A 203 8.87 -0.54 -3.41
N ALA A 204 9.02 0.78 -3.48
CA ALA A 204 9.85 1.54 -2.54
C ALA A 204 9.28 1.57 -1.11
N VAL A 205 7.96 1.58 -0.95
CA VAL A 205 7.30 1.74 0.36
C VAL A 205 6.85 0.40 0.96
N ARG A 206 6.46 -0.57 0.13
CA ARG A 206 5.94 -1.89 0.52
C ARG A 206 6.75 -2.60 1.63
N PRO A 207 8.11 -2.64 1.62
CA PRO A 207 8.87 -3.31 2.67
C PRO A 207 8.69 -2.73 4.08
N LEU A 208 8.17 -1.50 4.18
CA LEU A 208 7.99 -0.78 5.44
C LEU A 208 6.54 -0.72 5.91
N MET A 209 5.63 -1.32 5.14
CA MET A 209 4.23 -1.38 5.52
C MET A 209 4.06 -2.26 6.77
N PRO A 210 3.15 -1.88 7.68
CA PRO A 210 2.80 -2.71 8.83
C PRO A 210 2.13 -4.01 8.38
N THR A 211 2.19 -5.03 9.22
CA THR A 211 1.48 -6.28 8.95
C THR A 211 -0.04 -6.08 9.07
N LYS A 212 -0.82 -7.08 8.65
CA LYS A 212 -2.28 -7.02 8.75
C LYS A 212 -2.75 -7.01 10.20
N GLU A 213 -2.02 -7.70 11.08
CA GLU A 213 -2.31 -7.81 12.50
C GLU A 213 -2.04 -6.48 13.22
N GLU A 214 -0.95 -5.78 12.86
CA GLU A 214 -0.60 -4.47 13.41
C GLU A 214 -1.54 -3.36 12.93
N PHE A 215 -1.99 -3.45 11.67
CA PHE A 215 -2.81 -2.42 11.06
C PHE A 215 -3.80 -3.04 10.06
N PRO A 216 -5.02 -3.43 10.49
CA PRO A 216 -5.92 -4.26 9.69
C PRO A 216 -6.71 -3.50 8.61
N TYR A 217 -6.10 -2.51 7.95
CA TYR A 217 -6.75 -1.72 6.90
C TYR A 217 -6.26 -2.12 5.52
N THR A 218 -7.15 -2.08 4.52
CA THR A 218 -6.71 -1.97 3.13
C THR A 218 -6.25 -0.53 2.89
N ILE A 219 -5.13 -0.35 2.20
CA ILE A 219 -4.50 0.96 2.04
C ILE A 219 -4.39 1.25 0.55
N ARG A 220 -5.07 2.31 0.12
CA ARG A 220 -4.94 2.87 -1.22
C ARG A 220 -4.22 4.21 -1.14
N VAL A 221 -3.19 4.35 -1.96
CA VAL A 221 -2.51 5.64 -2.18
C VAL A 221 -2.72 6.04 -3.63
N VAL A 222 -3.08 7.30 -3.84
CA VAL A 222 -3.13 7.90 -5.18
C VAL A 222 -2.16 9.07 -5.20
N SER A 223 -1.16 9.01 -6.09
CA SER A 223 -0.21 10.08 -6.34
C SER A 223 -0.58 10.81 -7.63
N GLU A 224 -1.10 12.02 -7.49
CA GLU A 224 -1.44 12.93 -8.58
C GLU A 224 -0.25 13.85 -8.89
N VAL A 225 0.25 13.80 -10.12
CA VAL A 225 1.35 14.66 -10.55
C VAL A 225 0.79 16.00 -10.99
N LEU A 226 1.02 17.05 -10.21
CA LEU A 226 0.49 18.37 -10.53
C LEU A 226 1.46 19.16 -11.44
N SER A 227 2.76 18.91 -11.29
CA SER A 227 3.81 19.45 -12.16
C SER A 227 4.99 18.48 -12.21
N SER A 228 5.67 18.39 -13.35
CA SER A 228 6.84 17.52 -13.53
C SER A 228 7.97 18.23 -14.25
N ASN A 229 9.18 18.16 -13.69
CA ASN A 229 10.43 18.58 -14.33
C ASN A 229 11.60 17.67 -13.96
N GLY A 230 11.32 16.40 -13.65
CA GLY A 230 12.31 15.42 -13.25
C GLY A 230 11.77 14.49 -12.17
N SER A 231 11.85 13.19 -12.45
CA SER A 231 11.49 12.05 -11.60
C SER A 231 10.33 12.29 -10.64
N SER A 232 9.15 12.46 -11.23
CA SER A 232 7.86 12.44 -10.52
C SER A 232 7.64 11.13 -9.75
N SER A 233 8.15 9.99 -10.22
CA SER A 233 8.03 8.70 -9.52
C SER A 233 8.75 8.68 -8.17
N MET A 234 9.95 9.28 -8.07
CA MET A 234 10.66 9.41 -6.79
C MET A 234 10.00 10.44 -5.87
N ALA A 235 9.44 11.51 -6.43
CA ALA A 235 8.62 12.44 -5.66
C ALA A 235 7.34 11.76 -5.12
N SER A 236 6.72 10.83 -5.87
CA SER A 236 5.59 10.03 -5.41
C SER A 236 5.96 9.08 -4.27
N ALA A 237 7.17 8.50 -4.27
CA ALA A 237 7.64 7.69 -3.14
C ALA A 237 7.75 8.54 -1.85
N CYS A 238 8.33 9.76 -1.95
CA CYS A 238 8.40 10.70 -0.83
C CYS A 238 7.00 11.14 -0.36
N GLY A 239 6.14 11.57 -1.30
CA GLY A 239 4.77 11.99 -1.01
C GLY A 239 3.94 10.88 -0.38
N THR A 240 4.07 9.64 -0.87
CA THR A 240 3.41 8.46 -0.28
C THR A 240 3.86 8.21 1.14
N SER A 241 5.17 8.26 1.41
CA SER A 241 5.69 8.08 2.77
C SER A 241 5.10 9.12 3.73
N LEU A 242 5.04 10.38 3.32
CA LEU A 242 4.48 11.47 4.13
C LEU A 242 2.97 11.30 4.34
N ALA A 243 2.22 11.00 3.28
CA ALA A 243 0.77 10.86 3.33
C ALA A 243 0.35 9.66 4.18
N LEU A 244 1.13 8.56 4.18
CA LEU A 244 0.90 7.40 5.04
C LEU A 244 1.11 7.76 6.51
N MET A 245 2.16 8.52 6.84
CA MET A 245 2.40 8.99 8.20
C MET A 245 1.30 9.96 8.65
N ASP A 246 0.87 10.88 7.78
CA ASP A 246 -0.26 11.79 8.03
C ASP A 246 -1.57 11.03 8.27
N ALA A 247 -1.79 9.93 7.54
CA ALA A 247 -2.95 9.06 7.74
C ALA A 247 -2.90 8.21 9.03
N GLY A 248 -1.81 8.28 9.80
CA GLY A 248 -1.60 7.45 10.99
C GLY A 248 -1.27 5.99 10.68
N VAL A 249 -0.84 5.67 9.46
CA VAL A 249 -0.37 4.34 9.11
C VAL A 249 0.99 4.11 9.79
N PRO A 250 1.14 3.05 10.62
CA PRO A 250 2.37 2.79 11.36
C PRO A 250 3.46 2.19 10.46
N ILE A 251 3.91 2.94 9.44
CA ILE A 251 5.04 2.54 8.61
C ILE A 251 6.31 2.50 9.47
N LYS A 252 7.17 1.50 9.23
CA LYS A 252 8.36 1.26 10.07
C LYS A 252 9.31 2.46 10.08
N LYS A 253 9.53 3.08 8.92
CA LYS A 253 10.42 4.24 8.71
C LYS A 253 9.95 5.03 7.49
N ALA A 254 10.33 6.31 7.43
CA ALA A 254 10.09 7.13 6.24
C ALA A 254 10.99 6.70 5.06
N VAL A 255 10.45 6.82 3.83
CA VAL A 255 11.13 6.53 2.57
C VAL A 255 11.26 7.80 1.76
N ALA A 256 12.46 8.06 1.25
CA ALA A 256 12.69 9.07 0.23
C ALA A 256 13.30 8.44 -1.03
N GLY A 257 13.00 9.05 -2.17
CA GLY A 257 13.55 8.68 -3.47
C GLY A 257 14.31 9.84 -4.11
N VAL A 258 15.36 9.51 -4.84
CA VAL A 258 16.11 10.45 -5.69
C VAL A 258 16.37 9.83 -7.06
N ALA A 259 16.34 10.65 -8.11
CA ALA A 259 16.81 10.24 -9.43
C ALA A 259 18.19 10.81 -9.68
N MET A 260 19.09 9.93 -10.04
CA MET A 260 20.46 10.26 -10.39
C MET A 260 20.62 10.24 -11.90
N GLY A 261 21.35 11.22 -12.41
CA GLY A 261 21.71 11.35 -13.80
C GLY A 261 23.14 10.90 -14.08
N LEU A 262 23.44 10.75 -15.36
CA LEU A 262 24.79 10.69 -15.88
C LEU A 262 24.86 11.57 -17.13
N ALA A 263 25.91 12.37 -17.26
CA ALA A 263 26.34 12.89 -18.55
C ALA A 263 27.67 12.21 -18.87
N SER A 264 27.79 11.58 -20.04
CA SER A 264 28.99 10.83 -20.40
C SER A 264 29.43 10.99 -21.85
N ASP A 265 30.73 10.87 -22.06
CA ASP A 265 31.37 10.70 -23.35
C ASP A 265 32.17 9.40 -23.27
N GLU A 266 31.56 8.29 -23.71
CA GLU A 266 32.15 6.95 -23.65
C GLU A 266 33.45 6.86 -24.45
N ALA A 267 33.52 7.55 -25.59
CA ALA A 267 34.71 7.55 -26.44
C ALA A 267 35.92 8.18 -25.72
N LYS A 268 35.68 9.16 -24.86
CA LYS A 268 36.72 9.80 -24.03
C LYS A 268 36.83 9.22 -22.61
N GLY A 269 35.94 8.30 -22.23
CA GLY A 269 35.88 7.72 -20.89
C GLY A 269 35.51 8.73 -19.78
N ILE A 270 34.77 9.79 -20.12
CA ILE A 270 34.40 10.87 -19.18
C ILE A 270 32.97 10.63 -18.66
N TYR A 271 32.80 10.72 -17.34
CA TYR A 271 31.52 10.46 -16.65
C TYR A 271 31.25 11.50 -15.56
N LYS A 272 30.10 12.18 -15.62
CA LYS A 272 29.63 13.14 -14.60
C LYS A 272 28.30 12.69 -14.02
N VAL A 273 28.29 12.36 -12.73
CA VAL A 273 27.09 11.91 -12.00
C VAL A 273 26.29 13.12 -11.52
N LEU A 274 24.99 13.14 -11.77
CA LEU A 274 24.08 14.23 -11.43
C LEU A 274 23.13 13.81 -10.32
N THR A 275 22.96 14.66 -9.30
CA THR A 275 21.92 14.51 -8.28
C THR A 275 20.65 15.22 -8.75
N ASP A 276 19.51 14.55 -8.55
CA ASP A 276 18.18 15.10 -8.79
C ASP A 276 18.04 15.62 -10.22
N LEU A 277 18.12 14.66 -11.15
CA LEU A 277 18.08 14.84 -12.60
C LEU A 277 16.81 15.58 -13.06
N GLN A 278 16.98 16.49 -14.01
CA GLN A 278 15.91 17.19 -14.72
C GLN A 278 15.69 16.62 -16.12
N ASP A 279 14.52 16.89 -16.71
CA ASP A 279 14.15 16.38 -18.03
C ASP A 279 15.19 16.75 -19.11
N LEU A 280 15.65 18.01 -19.16
CA LEU A 280 16.66 18.48 -20.13
C LEU A 280 18.07 17.90 -19.92
N GLU A 281 18.32 17.24 -18.79
CA GLU A 281 19.62 16.67 -18.44
C GLU A 281 19.71 15.18 -18.80
N ASP A 282 18.61 14.55 -19.25
CA ASP A 282 18.55 13.15 -19.70
C ASP A 282 18.95 13.01 -21.17
N GLY A 283 20.12 13.52 -21.55
CA GLY A 283 20.58 13.50 -22.94
C GLY A 283 21.20 12.17 -23.40
N PRO A 284 21.81 12.14 -24.59
CA PRO A 284 22.54 10.97 -25.09
C PRO A 284 23.77 10.67 -24.23
N GLY A 285 24.10 9.37 -24.14
CA GLY A 285 25.10 8.91 -23.15
C GLY A 285 24.63 9.05 -21.70
N GLY A 286 23.33 9.32 -21.50
CA GLY A 286 22.71 9.52 -20.22
C GLY A 286 22.33 8.23 -19.48
N MET A 287 21.97 8.40 -18.22
CA MET A 287 21.47 7.34 -17.35
C MET A 287 20.45 7.94 -16.39
N ASP A 288 19.28 7.31 -16.25
CA ASP A 288 18.28 7.62 -15.24
C ASP A 288 18.28 6.51 -14.18
N PHE A 289 18.94 6.79 -13.05
CA PHE A 289 19.11 5.85 -11.96
C PHE A 289 18.30 6.29 -10.74
N LYS A 290 17.13 5.67 -10.57
CA LYS A 290 16.19 5.97 -9.49
C LYS A 290 16.46 5.08 -8.28
N ILE A 291 16.69 5.69 -7.13
CA ILE A 291 17.05 5.00 -5.89
C ILE A 291 16.14 5.52 -4.77
N ALA A 292 15.43 4.61 -4.11
CA ALA A 292 14.57 4.90 -2.96
C ALA A 292 14.93 4.05 -1.75
N GLY A 293 14.72 4.60 -0.55
CA GLY A 293 15.05 3.89 0.69
C GLY A 293 14.89 4.72 1.94
N THR A 294 15.33 4.13 3.05
CA THR A 294 15.37 4.75 4.38
C THR A 294 16.77 5.29 4.67
N LYS A 295 16.97 5.72 5.93
CA LYS A 295 18.29 6.05 6.48
C LYS A 295 19.22 4.83 6.57
N ASP A 296 18.67 3.62 6.70
CA ASP A 296 19.44 2.39 6.95
C ASP A 296 19.72 1.58 5.69
N GLY A 297 18.98 1.81 4.61
CA GLY A 297 19.12 0.98 3.42
C GLY A 297 18.23 1.41 2.26
N ILE A 298 18.42 0.70 1.14
CA ILE A 298 17.68 0.90 -0.11
C ILE A 298 16.50 -0.06 -0.15
N THR A 299 15.32 0.42 -0.55
CA THR A 299 14.11 -0.40 -0.70
C THR A 299 13.76 -0.66 -2.16
N ALA A 300 14.10 0.26 -3.06
CA ALA A 300 13.89 0.08 -4.49
C ALA A 300 14.97 0.76 -5.32
N ILE A 301 15.26 0.15 -6.46
CA ILE A 301 16.17 0.63 -7.49
C ILE A 301 15.51 0.40 -8.85
N GLN A 302 15.65 1.38 -9.75
CA GLN A 302 15.41 1.24 -11.18
C GLN A 302 16.54 1.95 -11.93
N LEU A 303 17.13 1.30 -12.92
CA LEU A 303 18.21 1.84 -13.73
C LEU A 303 17.84 1.70 -15.20
N ASP A 304 17.76 2.82 -15.89
CA ASP A 304 17.73 2.88 -17.34
C ASP A 304 19.00 3.60 -17.81
N THR A 305 19.71 3.03 -18.79
CA THR A 305 20.94 3.63 -19.31
C THR A 305 20.94 3.65 -20.83
N LYS A 306 21.43 4.76 -21.38
CA LYS A 306 21.65 4.95 -22.83
C LYS A 306 23.09 4.60 -23.24
N THR A 307 23.92 4.21 -22.27
CA THR A 307 25.30 3.77 -22.44
C THR A 307 25.41 2.30 -22.84
N GLN A 308 26.48 1.88 -23.51
CA GLN A 308 26.76 0.44 -23.76
C GLN A 308 27.14 -0.31 -22.47
N GLY A 309 27.64 0.41 -21.47
CA GLY A 309 27.95 -0.14 -20.15
C GLY A 309 28.43 0.94 -19.19
N LEU A 310 28.36 0.65 -17.88
CA LEU A 310 28.76 1.58 -16.83
C LEU A 310 29.96 1.02 -16.07
N PRO A 311 31.07 1.77 -15.93
CA PRO A 311 32.16 1.36 -15.06
C PRO A 311 31.67 1.20 -13.61
N LEU A 312 32.13 0.16 -12.91
CA LEU A 312 31.73 -0.09 -11.52
C LEU A 312 32.04 1.09 -10.58
N ALA A 313 33.11 1.84 -10.86
CA ALA A 313 33.44 3.06 -10.12
C ALA A 313 32.35 4.14 -10.24
N VAL A 314 31.74 4.29 -11.42
CA VAL A 314 30.62 5.22 -11.65
C VAL A 314 29.40 4.76 -10.89
N VAL A 315 29.05 3.47 -10.96
CA VAL A 315 27.92 2.90 -10.21
C VAL A 315 28.08 3.12 -8.70
N LYS A 316 29.27 2.85 -8.15
CA LYS A 316 29.59 3.06 -6.74
C LYS A 316 29.42 4.54 -6.35
N LYS A 317 30.03 5.45 -7.12
CA LYS A 317 29.90 6.90 -6.89
C LYS A 317 28.44 7.35 -6.93
N THR A 318 27.65 6.83 -7.86
CA THR A 318 26.22 7.17 -7.95
C THR A 318 25.45 6.72 -6.72
N LEU A 319 25.70 5.52 -6.19
CA LEU A 319 25.04 5.03 -4.98
C LEU A 319 25.42 5.85 -3.74
N GLU A 320 26.68 6.23 -3.60
CA GLU A 320 27.17 7.09 -2.51
C GLU A 320 26.51 8.48 -2.57
N GLN A 321 26.56 9.13 -3.74
CA GLN A 321 25.95 10.44 -3.96
C GLN A 321 24.41 10.40 -3.80
N ALA A 322 23.76 9.31 -4.22
CA ALA A 322 22.32 9.11 -4.02
C ALA A 322 21.95 8.92 -2.54
N GLN A 323 22.82 8.27 -1.74
CA GLN A 323 22.61 8.14 -0.31
C GLN A 323 22.63 9.52 0.36
N GLU A 324 23.60 10.37 0.04
CA GLU A 324 23.69 11.74 0.57
C GLU A 324 22.42 12.54 0.24
N ALA A 325 22.01 12.56 -1.02
CA ALA A 325 20.81 13.25 -1.47
C ALA A 325 19.53 12.70 -0.82
N ARG A 326 19.41 11.36 -0.70
CA ARG A 326 18.27 10.73 -0.03
C ARG A 326 18.19 11.11 1.45
N LEU A 327 19.32 11.17 2.15
CA LEU A 327 19.37 11.60 3.54
C LEU A 327 19.02 13.09 3.70
N GLU A 328 19.40 13.93 2.76
CA GLU A 328 18.99 15.34 2.73
C GLU A 328 17.47 15.49 2.57
N ILE A 329 16.86 14.75 1.64
CA ILE A 329 15.41 14.75 1.42
C ILE A 329 14.68 14.21 2.67
N LEU A 330 15.17 13.13 3.28
CA LEU A 330 14.61 12.59 4.53
C LEU A 330 14.68 13.62 5.66
N LYS A 331 15.78 14.36 5.80
CA LYS A 331 15.89 15.44 6.79
C LYS A 331 14.88 16.55 6.54
N ALA A 332 14.57 16.88 5.29
CA ALA A 332 13.54 17.85 4.96
C ALA A 332 12.13 17.33 5.29
N MET A 333 11.85 16.05 5.01
CA MET A 333 10.60 15.39 5.38
C MET A 333 10.40 15.35 6.90
N ASP A 334 11.45 14.99 7.65
CA ASP A 334 11.44 14.92 9.12
C ASP A 334 11.10 16.28 9.78
N LYS A 335 11.37 17.41 9.11
CA LYS A 335 10.97 18.74 9.63
C LYS A 335 9.46 18.94 9.64
N VAL A 336 8.73 18.19 8.82
CA VAL A 336 7.27 18.31 8.69
C VAL A 336 6.57 17.23 9.51
N ILE A 337 7.00 15.97 9.38
CA ILE A 337 6.44 14.84 10.13
C ILE A 337 7.53 13.80 10.41
N THR A 338 7.79 13.52 11.70
CA THR A 338 8.85 12.59 12.13
C THR A 338 8.35 11.19 12.42
N LYS A 339 7.08 11.05 12.79
CA LYS A 339 6.42 9.79 13.10
C LYS A 339 4.97 9.81 12.58
N PRO A 340 4.37 8.65 12.30
CA PRO A 340 2.95 8.57 12.01
C PRO A 340 2.09 9.26 13.07
N GLN A 341 0.99 9.88 12.63
CA GLN A 341 0.01 10.46 13.54
C GLN A 341 -0.50 9.40 14.52
N ALA A 342 -0.66 9.78 15.78
CA ALA A 342 -1.10 8.86 16.83
C ALA A 342 -2.57 8.45 16.66
N GLU A 343 -3.38 9.34 16.09
CA GLU A 343 -4.79 9.12 15.85
C GLU A 343 -5.08 9.11 14.35
N LEU A 344 -5.89 8.14 13.91
CA LEU A 344 -6.43 8.12 12.55
C LEU A 344 -7.41 9.27 12.35
N SER A 345 -7.55 9.69 11.09
CA SER A 345 -8.57 10.66 10.67
C SER A 345 -9.97 10.32 11.23
N PRO A 346 -10.77 11.31 11.64
CA PRO A 346 -12.15 11.08 12.09
C PRO A 346 -13.05 10.53 10.98
N TYR A 347 -12.65 10.68 9.72
CA TYR A 347 -13.36 10.15 8.56
C TYR A 347 -12.89 8.75 8.17
N ALA A 348 -11.76 8.28 8.72
CA ALA A 348 -11.30 6.92 8.49
C ALA A 348 -12.23 5.92 9.21
N PRO A 349 -12.54 4.77 8.59
CA PRO A 349 -13.26 3.73 9.26
C PRO A 349 -12.45 3.27 10.49
N ARG A 350 -13.15 2.87 11.55
CA ARG A 350 -12.56 2.25 12.74
C ARG A 350 -12.77 0.76 12.66
N ILE A 351 -11.72 0.00 12.96
CA ILE A 351 -11.75 -1.45 13.01
C ILE A 351 -11.62 -1.89 14.46
N ILE A 352 -12.62 -2.63 14.95
CA ILE A 352 -12.56 -3.32 16.23
C ILE A 352 -12.27 -4.79 15.94
N SER A 353 -11.10 -5.26 16.34
CA SER A 353 -10.67 -6.65 16.20
C SER A 353 -10.78 -7.40 17.52
N PHE A 354 -11.22 -8.66 17.46
CA PHE A 354 -11.23 -9.59 18.58
C PHE A 354 -11.23 -11.03 18.08
N ASN A 355 -10.73 -11.96 18.90
CA ASN A 355 -10.72 -13.38 18.55
C ASN A 355 -11.94 -14.10 19.11
N ILE A 356 -12.47 -15.04 18.33
CA ILE A 356 -13.46 -16.03 18.74
C ILE A 356 -12.89 -17.43 18.57
N ASN A 357 -13.51 -18.43 19.18
CA ASN A 357 -13.15 -19.82 18.94
C ASN A 357 -13.41 -20.18 17.46
N PRO A 358 -12.41 -20.67 16.70
CA PRO A 358 -12.56 -21.03 15.29
C PRO A 358 -13.72 -22.01 15.01
N GLU A 359 -14.01 -22.90 15.95
CA GLU A 359 -15.10 -23.88 15.80
C GLU A 359 -16.48 -23.21 15.76
N ARG A 360 -16.61 -22.03 16.35
CA ARG A 360 -17.88 -21.28 16.49
C ARG A 360 -18.08 -20.21 15.43
N ILE A 361 -17.14 -20.05 14.48
CA ILE A 361 -17.30 -19.15 13.33
C ILE A 361 -18.60 -19.44 12.58
N ARG A 362 -18.98 -20.73 12.46
CA ARG A 362 -20.21 -21.16 11.78
C ARG A 362 -21.48 -20.59 12.41
N GLU A 363 -21.49 -20.38 13.72
CA GLU A 363 -22.64 -19.82 14.45
C GLU A 363 -22.79 -18.32 14.16
N VAL A 364 -21.67 -17.59 14.07
CA VAL A 364 -21.65 -16.16 13.76
C VAL A 364 -22.05 -15.90 12.32
N ILE A 365 -21.57 -16.70 11.37
CA ILE A 365 -21.96 -16.60 9.96
C ILE A 365 -23.42 -17.03 9.78
N GLY A 366 -23.83 -18.11 10.45
CA GLY A 366 -25.13 -18.73 10.32
C GLY A 366 -25.33 -19.45 8.96
N PRO A 367 -26.46 -20.14 8.78
CA PRO A 367 -26.75 -20.86 7.54
C PRO A 367 -26.80 -19.89 6.35
N GLY A 368 -25.93 -20.10 5.36
CA GLY A 368 -25.83 -19.28 4.16
C GLY A 368 -25.44 -17.83 4.40
N GLY A 369 -24.82 -17.50 5.54
CA GLY A 369 -24.47 -16.12 5.89
C GLY A 369 -25.63 -15.27 6.41
N LYS A 370 -26.80 -15.87 6.71
CA LYS A 370 -27.99 -15.12 7.10
C LYS A 370 -27.78 -14.27 8.37
N VAL A 371 -27.08 -14.82 9.37
CA VAL A 371 -26.90 -14.14 10.67
C VAL A 371 -25.94 -12.97 10.53
N ILE A 372 -24.79 -13.18 9.87
CA ILE A 372 -23.81 -12.11 9.65
C ILE A 372 -24.38 -10.99 8.77
N ASN A 373 -25.14 -11.33 7.72
CA ASN A 373 -25.80 -10.33 6.88
C ASN A 373 -26.88 -9.55 7.65
N GLU A 374 -27.63 -10.19 8.55
CA GLU A 374 -28.58 -9.49 9.42
C GLU A 374 -27.90 -8.48 10.35
N ILE A 375 -26.73 -8.84 10.91
CA ILE A 375 -25.94 -7.92 11.75
C ILE A 375 -25.47 -6.74 10.90
N ILE A 376 -24.90 -7.00 9.71
CA ILE A 376 -24.43 -5.98 8.77
C ILE A 376 -25.57 -5.03 8.40
N ASP A 377 -26.73 -5.55 7.99
CA ASP A 377 -27.89 -4.74 7.55
C ASP A 377 -28.43 -3.84 8.67
N LYS A 378 -28.46 -4.33 9.92
CA LYS A 378 -28.99 -3.58 11.07
C LYS A 378 -28.01 -2.58 11.66
N THR A 379 -26.71 -2.85 11.56
CA THR A 379 -25.68 -2.01 12.21
C THR A 379 -24.93 -1.10 11.23
N GLY A 380 -25.02 -1.38 9.92
CA GLY A 380 -24.32 -0.63 8.86
C GLY A 380 -22.81 -0.80 8.91
N VAL A 381 -22.31 -1.91 9.46
CA VAL A 381 -20.87 -2.21 9.60
C VAL A 381 -20.45 -3.24 8.54
N GLN A 382 -19.17 -3.32 8.25
CA GLN A 382 -18.58 -4.44 7.52
C GLN A 382 -17.92 -5.42 8.51
N ILE A 383 -18.09 -6.71 8.30
CA ILE A 383 -17.54 -7.75 9.17
C ILE A 383 -16.72 -8.71 8.33
N ASP A 384 -15.44 -8.81 8.65
CA ASP A 384 -14.51 -9.79 8.08
C ASP A 384 -14.14 -10.81 9.16
N ILE A 385 -14.24 -12.11 8.85
CA ILE A 385 -13.88 -13.19 9.76
C ILE A 385 -12.83 -14.06 9.10
N GLU A 386 -11.67 -14.18 9.73
CA GLU A 386 -10.58 -15.02 9.28
C GLU A 386 -10.74 -16.47 9.77
N PRO A 387 -10.16 -17.47 9.07
CA PRO A 387 -10.26 -18.88 9.44
C PRO A 387 -9.67 -19.22 10.82
N ASP A 388 -8.77 -18.38 11.33
CA ASP A 388 -8.13 -18.51 12.65
C ASP A 388 -8.98 -17.95 13.80
N GLY A 389 -10.18 -17.43 13.51
CA GLY A 389 -11.10 -16.87 14.49
C GLY A 389 -10.94 -15.37 14.72
N LEU A 390 -10.07 -14.67 14.00
CA LEU A 390 -9.99 -13.20 14.08
C LEU A 390 -11.21 -12.56 13.40
N VAL A 391 -12.01 -11.84 14.18
CA VAL A 391 -13.16 -11.06 13.70
C VAL A 391 -12.77 -9.59 13.66
N MET A 392 -12.99 -8.93 12.51
CA MET A 392 -12.72 -7.52 12.28
C MET A 392 -14.03 -6.82 11.93
N VAL A 393 -14.52 -5.95 12.82
CA VAL A 393 -15.72 -5.14 12.62
C VAL A 393 -15.29 -3.73 12.20
N THR A 394 -15.61 -3.35 10.97
CA THR A 394 -15.25 -2.07 10.37
C THR A 394 -16.46 -1.14 10.30
N SER A 395 -16.37 0.06 10.86
CA SER A 395 -17.42 1.09 10.74
C SER A 395 -16.89 2.51 10.84
N VAL A 396 -17.56 3.44 10.16
CA VAL A 396 -17.38 4.89 10.39
C VAL A 396 -18.19 5.39 11.58
N ASN A 397 -19.16 4.61 12.08
CA ASN A 397 -19.98 4.94 13.24
C ASN A 397 -19.61 4.05 14.43
N GLU A 398 -19.10 4.66 15.50
CA GLU A 398 -18.69 3.96 16.71
C GLU A 398 -19.85 3.21 17.39
N GLU A 399 -21.07 3.76 17.34
CA GLU A 399 -22.25 3.13 17.96
C GLU A 399 -22.65 1.84 17.21
N GLY A 400 -22.59 1.87 15.88
CA GLY A 400 -22.85 0.69 15.04
C GLY A 400 -21.82 -0.41 15.28
N ALA A 401 -20.54 -0.04 15.36
CA ALA A 401 -19.45 -0.98 15.65
C ALA A 401 -19.64 -1.66 17.01
N LYS A 402 -19.94 -0.90 18.08
CA LYS A 402 -20.17 -1.45 19.42
C LYS A 402 -21.33 -2.45 19.45
N LYS A 403 -22.47 -2.10 18.83
CA LYS A 403 -23.64 -3.00 18.74
C LYS A 403 -23.31 -4.29 18.01
N ALA A 404 -22.58 -4.23 16.90
CA ALA A 404 -22.17 -5.42 16.17
C ALA A 404 -21.22 -6.30 16.98
N VAL A 405 -20.24 -5.71 17.67
CA VAL A 405 -19.30 -6.44 18.54
C VAL A 405 -20.05 -7.12 19.70
N GLU A 406 -20.97 -6.43 20.36
CA GLU A 406 -21.79 -7.00 21.44
C GLU A 406 -22.67 -8.15 20.94
N TRP A 407 -23.27 -8.00 19.75
CA TRP A 407 -24.09 -9.04 19.16
C TRP A 407 -23.26 -10.29 18.85
N ILE A 408 -22.10 -10.13 18.19
CA ILE A 408 -21.22 -11.26 17.86
C ILE A 408 -20.74 -11.94 19.14
N LYS A 409 -20.28 -11.16 20.14
CA LYS A 409 -19.88 -11.69 21.46
C LYS A 409 -21.03 -12.39 22.17
N GLY A 410 -22.26 -11.92 22.01
CA GLY A 410 -23.46 -12.56 22.54
C GLY A 410 -23.71 -13.94 21.93
N ILE A 411 -23.48 -14.10 20.62
CA ILE A 411 -23.59 -15.39 19.93
C ILE A 411 -22.52 -16.35 20.45
N VAL A 412 -21.26 -15.91 20.52
CA VAL A 412 -20.14 -16.74 20.96
C VAL A 412 -19.94 -16.78 22.47
N ARG A 413 -20.90 -16.26 23.26
CA ARG A 413 -20.78 -16.31 24.71
C ARG A 413 -20.81 -17.77 25.16
N GLU A 414 -19.85 -18.13 26.00
CA GLU A 414 -19.83 -19.42 26.68
C GLU A 414 -20.44 -19.24 28.06
N VAL A 415 -21.41 -20.09 28.37
CA VAL A 415 -22.06 -20.13 29.67
C VAL A 415 -21.11 -20.84 30.64
N GLN A 416 -20.61 -20.12 31.64
CA GLN A 416 -19.67 -20.70 32.60
C GLN A 416 -20.43 -21.41 33.73
N VAL A 417 -19.85 -22.50 34.24
CA VAL A 417 -20.37 -23.20 35.41
C VAL A 417 -20.38 -22.24 36.60
N GLY A 418 -21.56 -22.04 37.18
CA GLY A 418 -21.80 -21.13 38.30
C GLY A 418 -22.50 -19.81 37.93
N GLU A 419 -22.62 -19.46 36.65
CA GLU A 419 -23.42 -18.29 36.23
C GLU A 419 -24.92 -18.50 36.47
N VAL A 420 -25.63 -17.40 36.73
CA VAL A 420 -27.08 -17.39 36.99
C VAL A 420 -27.77 -16.70 35.81
N PHE A 421 -28.77 -17.37 35.23
CA PHE A 421 -29.57 -16.86 34.13
C PHE A 421 -31.05 -16.79 34.51
N GLU A 422 -31.76 -15.81 33.97
CA GLU A 422 -33.22 -15.79 33.92
C GLU A 422 -33.64 -16.35 32.56
N GLY A 423 -34.33 -17.49 32.56
CA GLY A 423 -34.67 -18.18 31.34
C GLY A 423 -36.12 -18.62 31.30
N LYS A 424 -36.68 -18.73 30.08
CA LYS A 424 -38.07 -19.15 29.87
C LYS A 424 -38.14 -20.65 29.63
N VAL A 425 -39.05 -21.34 30.31
CA VAL A 425 -39.29 -22.78 30.09
C VAL A 425 -39.92 -22.99 28.71
N ILE A 426 -39.17 -23.62 27.79
CA ILE A 426 -39.64 -23.92 26.43
C ILE A 426 -40.45 -25.22 26.43
N LYS A 427 -39.95 -26.25 27.14
CA LYS A 427 -40.49 -27.60 27.08
C LYS A 427 -40.29 -28.33 28.40
N ILE A 428 -41.27 -29.13 28.79
CA ILE A 428 -41.20 -30.04 29.93
C ILE A 428 -41.07 -31.47 29.41
N LEU A 429 -40.22 -32.26 30.06
CA LEU A 429 -40.00 -33.69 29.83
C LEU A 429 -40.23 -34.43 31.15
N ASP A 430 -40.46 -35.73 31.10
CA ASP A 430 -40.74 -36.54 32.31
C ASP A 430 -39.59 -36.53 33.32
N PHE A 431 -38.36 -36.25 32.87
CA PHE A 431 -37.14 -36.24 33.68
C PHE A 431 -36.51 -34.85 33.86
N GLY A 432 -37.13 -33.79 33.34
CA GLY A 432 -36.58 -32.43 33.47
C GLY A 432 -37.32 -31.34 32.69
N ALA A 433 -36.84 -30.10 32.80
CA ALA A 433 -37.37 -28.96 32.06
C ALA A 433 -36.28 -28.31 31.19
N ILE A 434 -36.60 -27.98 29.94
CA ILE A 434 -35.73 -27.25 29.02
C ILE A 434 -36.03 -25.76 29.15
N VAL A 435 -35.00 -24.99 29.48
CA VAL A 435 -35.06 -23.55 29.70
C VAL A 435 -34.15 -22.85 28.71
N GLN A 436 -34.71 -21.85 28.01
CA GLN A 436 -33.93 -20.97 27.15
C GLN A 436 -33.15 -19.98 28.01
N ILE A 437 -31.82 -20.05 27.98
CA ILE A 437 -30.96 -19.15 28.77
C ILE A 437 -30.33 -18.06 27.90
N LEU A 438 -30.02 -18.36 26.64
CA LEU A 438 -29.51 -17.42 25.65
C LEU A 438 -30.16 -17.71 24.28
N PRO A 439 -30.19 -16.73 23.35
CA PRO A 439 -30.64 -16.98 21.99
C PRO A 439 -29.81 -18.12 21.36
N ASN A 440 -30.46 -19.23 21.00
CA ASN A 440 -29.86 -20.48 20.47
C ASN A 440 -29.08 -21.36 21.47
N GLN A 441 -29.15 -21.11 22.78
CA GLN A 441 -28.61 -21.99 23.81
C GLN A 441 -29.68 -22.34 24.84
N ASP A 442 -29.99 -23.63 24.89
CA ASP A 442 -30.94 -24.22 25.82
C ASP A 442 -30.20 -24.99 26.91
N GLY A 443 -30.66 -24.85 28.15
CA GLY A 443 -30.19 -25.66 29.27
C GLY A 443 -31.29 -26.56 29.80
N MET A 444 -30.91 -27.68 30.41
CA MET A 444 -31.83 -28.65 30.99
C MET A 444 -31.71 -28.68 32.51
N ILE A 445 -32.83 -28.49 33.20
CA ILE A 445 -32.94 -28.74 34.64
C ILE A 445 -33.35 -30.19 34.82
N HIS A 446 -32.51 -31.00 35.49
CA HIS A 446 -32.87 -32.37 35.86
C HIS A 446 -33.89 -32.37 37.00
N ILE A 447 -34.76 -33.39 37.09
CA ILE A 447 -35.81 -33.46 38.11
C ILE A 447 -35.28 -33.34 39.56
N SER A 448 -34.06 -33.82 39.82
CA SER A 448 -33.39 -33.71 41.13
C SER A 448 -32.90 -32.30 41.49
N GLU A 449 -32.84 -31.40 40.52
CA GLU A 449 -32.32 -30.04 40.64
C GLU A 449 -33.44 -28.97 40.60
N LEU A 450 -34.71 -29.40 40.59
CA LEU A 450 -35.89 -28.52 40.59
C LEU A 450 -36.21 -27.96 41.97
N ALA A 451 -36.05 -28.73 43.04
CA ALA A 451 -36.42 -28.29 44.39
C ALA A 451 -35.66 -29.07 45.49
N HIS A 452 -35.69 -28.56 46.73
CA HIS A 452 -35.09 -29.24 47.90
C HIS A 452 -35.89 -30.46 48.40
N HIS A 453 -37.15 -30.61 47.96
CA HIS A 453 -38.03 -31.72 48.31
C HIS A 453 -38.20 -32.70 47.13
N ARG A 454 -38.65 -33.93 47.40
CA ARG A 454 -38.87 -34.94 46.35
C ARG A 454 -40.03 -34.51 45.45
N VAL A 455 -39.71 -34.21 44.20
CA VAL A 455 -40.68 -33.86 43.15
C VAL A 455 -41.12 -35.13 42.43
N ASN A 456 -42.43 -35.38 42.35
CA ASN A 456 -42.98 -36.55 41.65
C ASN A 456 -43.18 -36.27 40.14
N SER A 457 -43.56 -35.04 39.77
CA SER A 457 -43.63 -34.60 38.37
C SER A 457 -43.04 -33.21 38.19
N VAL A 458 -42.30 -33.00 37.10
CA VAL A 458 -41.69 -31.69 36.76
C VAL A 458 -42.76 -30.59 36.63
N SER A 459 -43.96 -30.97 36.18
CA SER A 459 -45.15 -30.12 36.01
C SER A 459 -45.64 -29.48 37.32
N ASP A 460 -45.26 -30.04 38.46
CA ASP A 460 -45.67 -29.56 39.78
C ASP A 460 -44.90 -28.29 40.20
N VAL A 461 -43.72 -28.06 39.59
CA VAL A 461 -42.79 -27.00 40.00
C VAL A 461 -42.68 -25.90 38.93
N VAL A 462 -42.72 -26.26 37.65
CA VAL A 462 -42.55 -25.31 36.54
C VAL A 462 -43.57 -25.58 35.44
N LYS A 463 -44.09 -24.52 34.82
CA LYS A 463 -44.98 -24.61 33.65
C LYS A 463 -44.28 -24.13 32.38
N VAL A 464 -44.72 -24.64 31.24
CA VAL A 464 -44.26 -24.16 29.94
C VAL A 464 -44.60 -22.67 29.83
N GLY A 465 -43.57 -21.85 29.60
CA GLY A 465 -43.69 -20.41 29.51
C GLY A 465 -43.29 -19.64 30.77
N ASP A 466 -43.04 -20.30 31.89
CA ASP A 466 -42.57 -19.64 33.12
C ASP A 466 -41.15 -19.10 32.96
N VAL A 467 -40.88 -17.94 33.57
CA VAL A 467 -39.54 -17.35 33.65
C VAL A 467 -38.93 -17.72 35.00
N VAL A 468 -37.83 -18.47 34.97
CA VAL A 468 -37.18 -19.03 36.17
C VAL A 468 -35.72 -18.61 36.27
N LYS A 469 -35.26 -18.33 37.50
CA LYS A 469 -33.84 -18.09 37.82
C LYS A 469 -33.13 -19.40 38.04
N VAL A 470 -32.11 -19.68 37.23
CA VAL A 470 -31.39 -20.96 37.19
C VAL A 470 -29.89 -20.74 37.24
N LYS A 471 -29.18 -21.58 37.99
CA LYS A 471 -27.72 -21.58 38.05
C LYS A 471 -27.14 -22.72 37.23
N VAL A 472 -26.07 -22.45 36.50
CA VAL A 472 -25.38 -23.47 35.69
C VAL A 472 -24.55 -24.37 36.60
N ILE A 473 -24.80 -25.68 36.56
CA ILE A 473 -24.11 -26.68 37.40
C ILE A 473 -23.11 -27.52 36.61
N ASN A 474 -23.33 -27.73 35.32
CA ASN A 474 -22.40 -28.42 34.43
C ASN A 474 -22.53 -27.86 33.01
N ALA A 475 -21.42 -27.80 32.28
CA ALA A 475 -21.36 -27.44 30.88
C ALA A 475 -20.37 -28.38 30.19
N GLU A 476 -20.87 -29.50 29.66
CA GLU A 476 -20.06 -30.52 29.00
C GLU A 476 -20.67 -30.85 27.62
N ASN A 477 -19.83 -30.87 26.57
CA ASN A 477 -20.18 -31.28 25.20
C ASN A 477 -21.46 -30.61 24.64
N GLY A 478 -21.63 -29.31 24.88
CA GLY A 478 -22.79 -28.53 24.40
C GLY A 478 -24.10 -28.82 25.13
N ARG A 479 -24.09 -29.60 26.22
CA ARG A 479 -25.23 -29.78 27.12
C ARG A 479 -25.02 -28.98 28.40
N ILE A 480 -25.93 -28.05 28.66
CA ILE A 480 -25.89 -27.16 29.82
C ILE A 480 -26.84 -27.71 30.88
N GLY A 481 -26.28 -28.18 31.99
CA GLY A 481 -27.02 -28.58 33.18
C GLY A 481 -27.36 -27.37 34.03
N LEU A 482 -28.64 -27.20 34.35
CA LEU A 482 -29.16 -26.09 35.14
C LEU A 482 -29.75 -26.59 36.47
N SER A 483 -29.65 -25.76 37.52
CA SER A 483 -30.24 -26.02 38.83
C SER A 483 -31.09 -24.84 39.29
N LEU A 484 -32.34 -25.13 39.64
CA LEU A 484 -33.27 -24.23 40.29
C LEU A 484 -33.07 -24.27 41.83
N LYS A 485 -32.75 -25.46 42.35
CA LYS A 485 -32.45 -25.73 43.75
C LYS A 485 -31.32 -24.85 44.29
N ALA A 486 -30.26 -24.65 43.51
CA ALA A 486 -29.12 -23.81 43.91
C ALA A 486 -29.45 -22.31 44.13
N MET A 487 -30.66 -21.86 43.73
CA MET A 487 -31.13 -20.48 43.88
C MET A 487 -32.27 -20.32 44.89
N MET A 488 -32.77 -21.41 45.47
CA MET A 488 -33.80 -21.37 46.50
C MET A 488 -33.17 -21.12 47.88
N PRO A 489 -33.78 -20.30 48.76
CA PRO A 489 -33.34 -20.18 50.15
C PRO A 489 -33.36 -21.55 50.82
N ASN A 490 -32.20 -21.97 51.34
CA ASN A 490 -32.09 -23.23 52.05
C ASN A 490 -32.55 -23.01 53.50
N ASP A 491 -33.84 -23.20 53.76
CA ASP A 491 -34.42 -23.06 55.11
C ASP A 491 -34.06 -24.24 56.05
N ASN A 492 -33.11 -25.11 55.68
CA ASN A 492 -32.66 -26.20 56.56
C ASN A 492 -31.18 -26.61 56.34
N PRO A 493 -30.25 -26.32 57.27
CA PRO A 493 -28.81 -26.55 57.07
C PRO A 493 -28.34 -28.01 57.19
N ASP A 494 -29.20 -28.97 57.57
CA ASP A 494 -28.74 -30.29 58.06
C ASP A 494 -28.82 -31.47 57.07
N PHE A 495 -29.08 -31.25 55.77
CA PHE A 495 -29.23 -32.36 54.81
C PHE A 495 -28.07 -32.56 53.81
N ASP A 496 -26.94 -31.87 53.94
CA ASP A 496 -25.83 -31.94 52.96
C ASP A 496 -24.59 -32.75 53.40
N ARG A 497 -24.73 -33.65 54.40
CA ARG A 497 -23.62 -34.49 54.92
C ARG A 497 -23.84 -36.00 54.80
N GLY A 498 -24.60 -36.45 53.80
CA GLY A 498 -25.05 -37.84 53.76
C GLY A 498 -24.89 -38.58 52.44
N ASP A 499 -23.95 -38.26 51.54
CA ASP A 499 -23.73 -39.15 50.37
C ASP A 499 -22.40 -39.03 49.61
N ARG A 500 -21.28 -38.61 50.24
CA ARG A 500 -19.97 -38.53 49.56
C ARG A 500 -18.94 -39.62 49.91
N ASP A 501 -19.21 -40.51 50.86
CA ASP A 501 -18.18 -41.44 51.38
C ASP A 501 -18.31 -42.93 50.98
N HIS A 502 -19.25 -43.31 50.10
CA HIS A 502 -19.49 -44.73 49.80
C HIS A 502 -19.07 -45.22 48.40
N LYS A 503 -17.97 -44.73 47.83
CA LYS A 503 -17.34 -45.38 46.64
C LYS A 503 -15.80 -45.28 46.62
N GLN A 504 -15.12 -45.64 47.71
CA GLN A 504 -13.70 -46.00 47.64
C GLN A 504 -13.38 -47.03 48.72
N ASN A 505 -13.51 -48.32 48.36
CA ASN A 505 -12.64 -49.42 48.83
C ASN A 505 -13.28 -50.76 48.45
N HIS A 506 -12.87 -51.31 47.30
CA HIS A 506 -12.70 -52.75 47.14
C HIS A 506 -11.96 -53.03 45.82
N ARG A 507 -10.64 -53.18 45.92
CA ARG A 507 -9.83 -54.18 45.20
C ARG A 507 -8.36 -53.94 45.48
N ASP A 508 -7.92 -54.47 46.61
CA ASP A 508 -6.56 -54.97 46.72
C ASP A 508 -6.63 -56.45 47.10
N GLN A 509 -6.05 -57.29 46.24
CA GLN A 509 -5.17 -58.41 46.57
C GLN A 509 -5.03 -59.33 45.36
N GLY A 510 -3.81 -59.44 44.84
CA GLY A 510 -3.41 -60.65 44.12
C GLY A 510 -2.34 -60.51 43.05
N ARG A 511 -1.08 -60.54 43.50
CA ARG A 511 0.10 -61.14 42.84
C ARG A 511 0.73 -60.43 41.63
N GLY A 512 2.00 -60.06 41.83
CA GLY A 512 3.06 -60.68 41.02
C GLY A 512 4.14 -59.78 40.43
N PHE A 513 5.26 -59.69 41.16
CA PHE A 513 6.60 -60.04 40.65
C PHE A 513 7.33 -59.18 39.58
N PHE A 514 8.58 -58.85 39.94
CA PHE A 514 9.75 -58.41 39.15
C PHE A 514 9.72 -57.01 38.51
N ASN A 515 10.79 -56.23 38.39
CA ASN A 515 12.13 -56.08 38.98
C ASN A 515 12.82 -54.99 38.12
N LYS A 516 13.72 -54.17 38.71
CA LYS A 516 14.73 -53.31 38.03
C LYS A 516 14.15 -52.14 37.20
N ARG A 517 14.69 -50.91 37.21
CA ARG A 517 16.06 -50.43 37.46
C ARG A 517 16.04 -48.90 37.71
N LYS A 518 16.98 -48.47 38.57
CA LYS A 518 17.66 -47.16 38.73
C LYS A 518 17.56 -46.17 37.54
N ARG A 519 17.32 -44.87 37.83
CA ARG A 519 18.27 -43.71 37.75
C ARG A 519 19.02 -43.66 36.41
N TYR A 520 18.97 -42.59 35.62
CA TYR A 520 19.12 -41.17 35.98
C TYR A 520 18.20 -40.27 35.17
#